data_AF-A0A2W4LB48-F1
#
_entry.id   AF-A0A2W4LB48-F1
#
_cell.length_a   1.000
_cell.length_b   1.000
_cell.length_c   1.000
_cell.angle_alpha   90.00
_cell.angle_beta   90.00
_cell.angle_gamma   90.00
#
_symmetry.space_group_name_H-M   'P 1'
#
loop_
_entity.id
_entity.type
_entity.pdbx_description
1 polymer ?
#
loop_
_entity_poly.entity_id
_entity_poly.type
_entity_poly.pdbx_seq_one_letter_code
_entity_poly.pdbx_strand_id
1 'polypeptide(L)'
;MLEALKTEEDDATKAIIARELPKLPATAESTAAFKAAYESLPLDAQIPPGVPALDSLTEAAGQFFDPSMIDWLLERAEKTKGDASDKKALQQAVLITVTKLAKPDQLATVKRAAQKYGSDLEKGLVASAESLLKACGDRAACYVEALQKPENQDRKNQFVGIKAGYMAAIFGNEQTRDEIVSRLDSIENAAVRFVAAQAIDRLSPKGAKTAVERLNAIIEKNAKSPDRDKALGDAPLKQVMYRLQARSG
;
A
#
# COMPACT_ATOMS: atom_id res chain seq x y z
N MET A 1 -12.00 11.32 12.27
CA MET A 1 -10.53 11.12 12.12
C MET A 1 -9.81 12.42 11.82
N LEU A 2 -10.16 13.14 10.74
CA LEU A 2 -9.50 14.41 10.41
C LEU A 2 -9.56 15.44 11.55
N GLU A 3 -10.74 15.64 12.14
CA GLU A 3 -10.88 16.54 13.31
C GLU A 3 -10.05 16.09 14.52
N ALA A 4 -10.06 14.78 14.83
CA ALA A 4 -9.25 14.25 15.93
C ALA A 4 -7.75 14.48 15.71
N LEU A 5 -7.28 14.32 14.46
CA LEU A 5 -5.87 14.52 14.12
C LEU A 5 -5.44 16.00 14.25
N LYS A 6 -6.35 16.95 14.04
CA LYS A 6 -6.05 18.40 14.15
C LYS A 6 -5.75 18.83 15.58
N THR A 7 -6.29 18.13 16.57
CA THR A 7 -6.17 18.48 17.99
C THR A 7 -5.32 17.51 18.80
N GLU A 8 -4.83 16.43 18.19
CA GLU A 8 -4.02 15.43 18.89
C GLU A 8 -2.59 15.93 19.08
N GLU A 9 -2.14 15.94 20.34
CA GLU A 9 -0.81 16.42 20.70
C GLU A 9 0.15 15.25 20.95
N ASP A 10 -0.35 14.10 21.44
CA ASP A 10 0.47 12.92 21.71
C ASP A 10 0.95 12.27 20.40
N ASP A 11 2.26 12.14 20.24
CA ASP A 11 2.87 11.69 19.00
C ASP A 11 2.51 10.25 18.63
N ALA A 12 2.41 9.36 19.62
CA ALA A 12 2.01 7.98 19.39
C ALA A 12 0.57 7.91 18.87
N THR A 13 -0.35 8.61 19.53
CA THR A 13 -1.77 8.66 19.16
C THR A 13 -1.98 9.36 17.81
N LYS A 14 -1.26 10.45 17.57
CA LYS A 14 -1.24 11.17 16.29
C LYS A 14 -0.79 10.28 15.15
N ALA A 15 0.31 9.54 15.34
CA ALA A 15 0.82 8.59 14.36
C ALA A 15 -0.18 7.45 14.11
N ILE A 16 -0.83 6.93 15.15
CA ILE A 16 -1.89 5.91 15.00
C ILE A 16 -3.04 6.47 14.15
N ILE A 17 -3.58 7.64 14.48
CA ILE A 17 -4.70 8.24 13.74
C ILE A 17 -4.29 8.50 12.27
N ALA A 18 -3.11 9.07 12.04
CA ALA A 18 -2.61 9.37 10.71
C ALA A 18 -2.43 8.09 9.86
N ARG A 19 -1.92 7.00 10.44
CA ARG A 19 -1.74 5.71 9.76
C ARG A 19 -3.04 5.14 9.20
N GLU A 20 -4.18 5.46 9.81
CA GLU A 20 -5.49 4.97 9.39
C GLU A 20 -6.15 5.83 8.30
N LEU A 21 -5.65 7.05 8.03
CA LEU A 21 -6.22 7.95 7.02
C LEU A 21 -6.35 7.36 5.60
N PRO A 22 -5.40 6.56 5.07
CA PRO A 22 -5.53 5.94 3.75
C PRO A 22 -6.74 5.00 3.60
N LYS A 23 -7.38 4.60 4.72
CA LYS A 23 -8.62 3.79 4.70
C LYS A 23 -9.86 4.61 4.36
N LEU A 24 -9.75 5.93 4.35
CA LEU A 24 -10.77 6.83 3.81
C LEU A 24 -10.55 7.02 2.31
N PRO A 25 -11.60 7.37 1.54
CA PRO A 25 -11.41 7.84 0.17
C PRO A 25 -10.38 8.97 0.13
N ALA A 26 -9.37 8.83 -0.73
CA ALA A 26 -8.32 9.83 -0.88
C ALA A 26 -8.92 11.14 -1.39
N THR A 27 -8.77 12.20 -0.58
CA THR A 27 -9.12 13.58 -0.90
C THR A 27 -7.91 14.47 -0.67
N ALA A 28 -7.90 15.67 -1.26
CA ALA A 28 -6.86 16.66 -1.01
C ALA A 28 -6.70 16.96 0.50
N GLU A 29 -7.82 17.04 1.22
CA GLU A 29 -7.82 17.27 2.67
C GLU A 29 -7.20 16.10 3.44
N SER A 30 -7.60 14.86 3.16
CA SER A 30 -7.03 13.69 3.86
C SER A 30 -5.54 13.53 3.59
N THR A 31 -5.10 13.81 2.37
CA THR A 31 -3.68 13.74 2.00
C THR A 31 -2.88 14.86 2.66
N ALA A 32 -3.41 16.09 2.72
CA ALA A 32 -2.76 17.19 3.41
C ALA A 32 -2.66 16.94 4.92
N ALA A 33 -3.73 16.46 5.55
CA ALA A 33 -3.74 16.11 6.96
C ALA A 33 -2.73 14.99 7.29
N PHE A 34 -2.63 13.99 6.42
CA PHE A 34 -1.64 12.93 6.55
C PHE A 34 -0.20 13.47 6.49
N LYS A 35 0.11 14.29 5.48
CA LYS A 35 1.45 14.88 5.32
C LYS A 35 1.80 15.77 6.52
N ALA A 36 0.87 16.59 7.00
CA ALA A 36 1.07 17.46 8.15
C ALA A 36 1.39 16.65 9.42
N ALA A 37 0.65 15.57 9.68
CA ALA A 37 0.93 14.69 10.82
C ALA A 37 2.31 14.02 10.69
N TYR A 38 2.62 13.46 9.51
CA TYR A 38 3.94 12.86 9.24
C TYR A 38 5.08 13.85 9.52
N GLU A 39 4.94 15.09 9.05
CA GLU A 39 5.99 16.11 9.18
C GLU A 39 6.17 16.64 10.61
N SER A 40 5.13 16.53 11.44
CA SER A 40 5.15 16.96 12.84
C SER A 40 5.87 15.99 13.77
N LEU A 41 6.01 14.72 13.38
CA LEU A 41 6.56 13.68 14.25
C LEU A 41 8.09 13.69 14.23
N PRO A 42 8.75 13.57 15.39
CA PRO A 42 10.19 13.38 15.44
C PRO A 42 10.57 11.97 14.98
N LEU A 43 11.84 11.78 14.60
CA LEU A 43 12.34 10.51 14.05
C LEU A 43 12.27 9.36 15.07
N ASP A 44 12.45 9.67 16.35
CA ASP A 44 12.41 8.74 17.47
C ASP A 44 11.00 8.49 18.04
N ALA A 45 9.96 9.11 17.45
CA ALA A 45 8.58 8.82 17.82
C ALA A 45 8.23 7.34 17.55
N GLN A 46 7.48 6.75 18.48
CA GLN A 46 7.11 5.34 18.42
C GLN A 46 5.61 5.15 18.57
N ILE A 47 5.07 4.18 17.83
CA ILE A 47 3.75 3.60 18.04
C ILE A 47 3.92 2.39 18.96
N PRO A 48 3.19 2.29 20.09
CA PRO A 48 3.24 1.11 20.96
C PRO A 48 3.02 -0.20 20.18
N PRO A 49 3.79 -1.27 20.47
CA PRO A 49 4.73 -1.43 21.58
C PRO A 49 6.19 -1.00 21.30
N GLY A 50 6.46 -0.17 20.28
CA GLY A 50 7.82 0.33 19.97
C GLY A 50 8.15 0.40 18.48
N VAL A 51 7.14 0.42 17.61
CA VAL A 51 7.35 0.52 16.16
C VAL A 51 7.68 1.97 15.80
N PRO A 52 8.74 2.27 15.02
CA PRO A 52 9.02 3.63 14.58
C PRO A 52 7.82 4.24 13.85
N ALA A 53 7.38 5.41 14.31
CA ALA A 53 6.17 6.05 13.82
C ALA A 53 6.31 6.46 12.35
N LEU A 54 7.45 7.05 11.97
CA LEU A 54 7.69 7.48 10.58
C LEU A 54 7.80 6.30 9.61
N ASP A 55 8.30 5.14 10.03
CA ASP A 55 8.31 3.94 9.19
C ASP A 55 6.89 3.43 8.94
N SER A 56 6.07 3.38 10.00
CA SER A 56 4.66 2.98 9.90
C SER A 56 3.87 3.92 9.00
N LEU A 57 4.09 5.23 9.14
CA LEU A 57 3.45 6.21 8.27
C LEU A 57 4.01 6.16 6.84
N THR A 58 5.29 5.87 6.66
CA THR A 58 5.85 5.71 5.32
C THR A 58 5.17 4.55 4.58
N GLU A 59 4.91 3.43 5.25
CA GLU A 59 4.11 2.36 4.67
C GLU A 59 2.67 2.81 4.36
N ALA A 60 2.03 3.52 5.31
CA ALA A 60 0.67 4.02 5.14
C ALA A 60 0.54 5.01 3.97
N ALA A 61 1.55 5.84 3.70
CA ALA A 61 1.57 6.75 2.55
C ALA A 61 1.38 5.97 1.23
N GLY A 62 1.97 4.79 1.11
CA GLY A 62 1.77 3.91 -0.04
C GLY A 62 0.32 3.51 -0.29
N GLN A 63 -0.50 3.43 0.77
CA GLN A 63 -1.89 2.97 0.70
C GLN A 63 -2.85 4.03 0.13
N PHE A 64 -2.41 5.27 -0.07
CA PHE A 64 -3.17 6.23 -0.88
C PHE A 64 -3.16 5.89 -2.37
N PHE A 65 -2.21 5.05 -2.81
CA PHE A 65 -1.98 4.72 -4.22
C PHE A 65 -1.85 5.99 -5.08
N ASP A 66 -1.15 7.00 -4.55
CA ASP A 66 -0.95 8.29 -5.21
C ASP A 66 0.53 8.48 -5.55
N PRO A 67 0.91 8.38 -6.84
CA PRO A 67 2.28 8.60 -7.29
C PRO A 67 2.81 10.02 -7.02
N SER A 68 1.95 11.00 -6.72
CA SER A 68 2.36 12.35 -6.32
C SER A 68 3.08 12.39 -4.96
N MET A 69 2.96 11.32 -4.16
CA MET A 69 3.65 11.21 -2.88
C MET A 69 5.15 10.95 -3.01
N ILE A 70 5.63 10.54 -4.19
CA ILE A 70 7.02 10.10 -4.37
C ILE A 70 8.00 11.23 -4.07
N ASP A 71 7.86 12.38 -4.72
CA ASP A 71 8.81 13.48 -4.55
C ASP A 71 8.79 14.01 -3.11
N TRP A 72 7.60 14.10 -2.51
CA TRP A 72 7.45 14.48 -1.12
C TRP A 72 8.13 13.49 -0.17
N LEU A 73 7.90 12.18 -0.31
CA LEU A 73 8.54 11.15 0.53
C LEU A 73 10.06 11.16 0.39
N LEU A 74 10.57 11.31 -0.83
CA LEU A 74 12.01 11.40 -1.10
C LEU A 74 12.62 12.65 -0.46
N GLU A 75 11.94 13.80 -0.56
CA GLU A 75 12.35 15.04 0.11
C GLU A 75 12.39 14.86 1.63
N ARG A 76 11.36 14.22 2.22
CA ARG A 76 11.35 13.88 3.65
C ARG A 76 12.55 13.03 4.02
N ALA A 77 12.80 11.93 3.31
CA ALA A 77 13.93 11.04 3.58
C ALA A 77 15.31 11.74 3.49
N GLU A 78 15.45 12.72 2.61
CA GLU A 78 16.67 13.51 2.49
C GLU A 78 16.84 14.50 3.65
N LYS A 79 15.78 15.24 3.97
CA LYS A 79 15.79 16.33 4.96
C LYS A 79 15.67 15.85 6.41
N THR A 80 15.23 14.62 6.66
CA THR A 80 15.15 14.07 8.01
C THR A 80 16.51 14.16 8.71
N LYS A 81 16.48 14.70 9.93
CA LYS A 81 17.61 14.79 10.86
C LYS A 81 17.40 13.79 12.00
N GLY A 82 18.48 13.36 12.62
CA GLY A 82 18.45 12.40 13.72
C GLY A 82 19.65 11.47 13.64
N ASP A 83 19.59 10.39 14.40
CA ASP A 83 20.63 9.36 14.38
C ASP A 83 20.84 8.80 12.96
N ALA A 84 22.09 8.46 12.63
CA ALA A 84 22.45 8.00 11.29
C ALA A 84 21.81 6.64 10.94
N SER A 85 21.66 5.75 11.92
CA SER A 85 21.05 4.44 11.73
C SER A 85 19.53 4.55 11.55
N ASP A 86 18.86 5.36 12.37
CA ASP A 86 17.42 5.63 12.25
C ASP A 86 17.09 6.34 10.93
N LYS A 87 17.91 7.33 10.55
CA LYS A 87 17.76 8.02 9.26
C LYS A 87 17.88 7.03 8.09
N LYS A 88 18.84 6.11 8.15
CA LYS A 88 19.05 5.10 7.11
C LYS A 88 17.87 4.13 7.04
N ALA A 89 17.34 3.69 8.18
CA ALA A 89 16.15 2.84 8.22
C ALA A 89 14.94 3.51 7.55
N LEU A 90 14.66 4.77 7.91
CA LEU A 90 13.59 5.53 7.28
C LEU A 90 13.79 5.70 5.77
N GLN A 91 15.01 6.00 5.34
CA GLN A 91 15.38 6.10 3.94
C GLN A 91 15.08 4.81 3.17
N GLN A 92 15.39 3.65 3.73
CA GLN A 92 15.08 2.35 3.11
C GLN A 92 13.56 2.09 3.06
N ALA A 93 12.83 2.40 4.15
CA ALA A 93 11.37 2.31 4.17
C ALA A 93 10.72 3.20 3.09
N VAL A 94 11.26 4.41 2.90
CA VAL A 94 10.83 5.33 1.84
C VAL A 94 11.12 4.74 0.46
N LEU A 95 12.30 4.18 0.21
CA LEU A 95 12.61 3.54 -1.09
C LEU A 95 11.65 2.43 -1.44
N ILE A 96 11.38 1.54 -0.49
CA ILE A 96 10.43 0.44 -0.69
C ILE A 96 9.05 1.02 -1.06
N THR A 97 8.61 2.05 -0.36
CA THR A 97 7.31 2.70 -0.59
C THR A 97 7.22 3.39 -1.94
N VAL A 98 8.19 4.25 -2.28
CA VAL A 98 8.16 4.94 -3.58
C VAL A 98 8.36 3.98 -4.75
N THR A 99 9.08 2.87 -4.56
CA THR A 99 9.19 1.82 -5.59
C THR A 99 7.84 1.16 -5.87
N LYS A 100 7.03 0.89 -4.83
CA LYS A 100 5.66 0.40 -4.99
C LYS A 100 4.78 1.41 -5.74
N LEU A 101 4.93 2.72 -5.49
CA LEU A 101 4.15 3.79 -6.14
C LEU A 101 4.62 4.18 -7.55
N ALA A 102 5.90 3.98 -7.88
CA ALA A 102 6.50 4.54 -9.08
C ALA A 102 5.84 4.09 -10.39
N LYS A 103 5.45 5.04 -11.23
CA LYS A 103 5.10 4.80 -12.63
C LYS A 103 6.36 4.71 -13.51
N PRO A 104 6.25 4.29 -14.80
CA PRO A 104 7.40 4.21 -15.70
C PRO A 104 8.20 5.52 -15.82
N ASP A 105 7.52 6.66 -15.89
CA ASP A 105 8.10 8.02 -15.97
C ASP A 105 8.83 8.46 -14.70
N GLN A 106 8.56 7.83 -13.56
CA GLN A 106 9.15 8.17 -12.26
C GLN A 106 10.31 7.25 -11.85
N LEU A 107 10.57 6.18 -12.60
CA LEU A 107 11.62 5.20 -12.28
C LEU A 107 13.02 5.82 -12.21
N ALA A 108 13.33 6.80 -13.06
CA ALA A 108 14.64 7.45 -13.04
C ALA A 108 14.90 8.14 -11.69
N THR A 109 13.89 8.79 -11.12
CA THR A 109 13.98 9.44 -9.80
C THR A 109 14.17 8.41 -8.69
N VAL A 110 13.38 7.34 -8.69
CA VAL A 110 13.50 6.27 -7.69
C VAL A 110 14.84 5.54 -7.77
N LYS A 111 15.36 5.30 -8.98
CA LYS A 111 16.69 4.70 -9.18
C LYS A 111 17.81 5.56 -8.61
N ARG A 112 17.79 6.87 -8.83
CA ARG A 112 18.79 7.79 -8.25
C ARG A 112 18.75 7.75 -6.72
N ALA A 113 17.56 7.72 -6.15
CA ALA A 113 17.38 7.58 -4.71
C ALA A 113 17.95 6.24 -4.19
N ALA A 114 17.65 5.12 -4.86
CA ALA A 114 18.18 3.81 -4.50
C ALA A 114 19.71 3.72 -4.64
N GLN A 115 20.31 4.42 -5.60
CA GLN A 115 21.77 4.53 -5.72
C GLN A 115 22.39 5.31 -4.56
N LYS A 116 21.72 6.38 -4.11
CA LYS A 116 22.24 7.28 -3.07
C LYS A 116 22.22 6.65 -1.68
N TYR A 117 21.15 5.95 -1.31
CA TYR A 117 20.98 5.44 0.05
C TYR A 117 20.39 4.03 0.16
N GLY A 118 20.10 3.36 -0.96
CA GLY A 118 19.60 1.98 -0.96
C GLY A 118 20.73 0.95 -0.80
N SER A 119 20.38 -0.16 -0.15
CA SER A 119 21.18 -1.39 -0.15
C SER A 119 20.93 -2.21 -1.41
N ASP A 120 21.58 -3.36 -1.52
CA ASP A 120 21.36 -4.30 -2.63
C ASP A 120 19.92 -4.82 -2.67
N LEU A 121 19.26 -4.90 -1.50
CA LEU A 121 17.85 -5.25 -1.42
C LEU A 121 17.00 -4.22 -2.17
N GLU A 122 17.07 -2.95 -1.80
CA GLU A 122 16.26 -1.89 -2.42
C GLU A 122 16.57 -1.74 -3.92
N LYS A 123 17.83 -1.86 -4.33
CA LYS A 123 18.22 -1.85 -5.76
C LYS A 123 17.62 -3.02 -6.52
N GLY A 124 17.61 -4.21 -5.93
CA GLY A 124 16.95 -5.40 -6.49
C GLY A 124 15.44 -5.20 -6.66
N LEU A 125 14.77 -4.61 -5.67
CA LEU A 125 13.34 -4.29 -5.75
C LEU A 125 13.04 -3.29 -6.88
N VAL A 126 13.88 -2.26 -7.05
CA VAL A 126 13.74 -1.29 -8.14
C VAL A 126 13.92 -1.95 -9.52
N ALA A 127 14.90 -2.85 -9.67
CA ALA A 127 15.10 -3.59 -10.92
C ALA A 127 13.91 -4.51 -11.27
N SER A 128 13.36 -5.19 -10.26
CA SER A 128 12.15 -6.00 -10.42
C SER A 128 10.92 -5.15 -10.80
N ALA A 129 10.74 -4.00 -10.16
CA ALA A 129 9.67 -3.06 -10.50
C ALA A 129 9.82 -2.52 -11.93
N GLU A 130 11.03 -2.14 -12.34
CA GLU A 130 11.29 -1.68 -13.71
C GLU A 130 10.94 -2.73 -14.75
N SER A 131 11.33 -3.99 -14.51
CA SER A 131 11.04 -5.09 -15.44
C SER A 131 9.53 -5.28 -15.63
N LEU A 132 8.77 -5.25 -14.53
CA LEU A 132 7.32 -5.33 -14.57
C LEU A 132 6.69 -4.10 -15.28
N LEU A 133 7.14 -2.90 -14.96
CA LEU A 133 6.64 -1.65 -15.54
C LEU A 133 6.93 -1.57 -17.04
N LYS A 134 8.09 -2.04 -17.50
CA LYS A 134 8.42 -2.13 -18.92
C LYS A 134 7.51 -3.12 -19.65
N ALA A 135 7.17 -4.24 -19.01
CA ALA A 135 6.29 -5.24 -19.60
C ALA A 135 4.83 -4.76 -19.68
N CYS A 136 4.31 -4.14 -18.62
CA CYS A 136 2.89 -3.78 -18.54
C CYS A 136 2.56 -2.35 -18.99
N GLY A 137 3.46 -1.38 -18.84
CA GLY A 137 3.18 0.02 -19.13
C GLY A 137 2.13 0.60 -18.19
N ASP A 138 1.06 1.18 -18.74
CA ASP A 138 -0.09 1.71 -18.00
C ASP A 138 -1.32 0.77 -18.04
N ARG A 139 -1.16 -0.45 -18.56
CA ARG A 139 -2.28 -1.38 -18.78
C ARG A 139 -2.69 -2.08 -17.48
N ALA A 140 -3.71 -1.57 -16.81
CA ALA A 140 -4.24 -2.13 -15.56
C ALA A 140 -4.48 -3.66 -15.60
N ALA A 141 -5.07 -4.17 -16.70
CA ALA A 141 -5.34 -5.61 -16.86
C ALA A 141 -4.05 -6.47 -16.82
N CYS A 142 -2.94 -5.98 -17.39
CA CYS A 142 -1.64 -6.69 -17.33
C CYS A 142 -1.17 -6.88 -15.89
N TYR A 143 -1.42 -5.89 -15.03
CA TYR A 143 -1.09 -5.98 -13.61
C TYR A 143 -2.01 -6.91 -12.84
N VAL A 144 -3.30 -6.96 -13.20
CA VAL A 144 -4.22 -7.95 -12.63
C VAL A 144 -3.79 -9.37 -13.00
N GLU A 145 -3.37 -9.62 -14.24
CA GLU A 145 -2.76 -10.90 -14.64
C GLU A 145 -1.51 -11.23 -13.84
N ALA A 146 -0.63 -10.24 -13.64
CA ALA A 146 0.61 -10.43 -12.89
C ALA A 146 0.38 -10.82 -11.43
N LEU A 147 -0.72 -10.40 -10.79
CA LEU A 147 -1.07 -10.79 -9.42
C LEU A 147 -1.27 -12.30 -9.22
N GLN A 148 -1.67 -13.01 -10.28
CA GLN A 148 -2.07 -14.42 -10.20
C GLN A 148 -0.94 -15.37 -10.58
N LYS A 149 0.11 -14.85 -11.20
CA LYS A 149 1.26 -15.63 -11.65
C LYS A 149 1.94 -16.29 -10.44
N PRO A 150 2.07 -17.63 -10.39
CA PRO A 150 2.70 -18.32 -9.26
C PRO A 150 4.09 -17.78 -8.93
N GLU A 151 4.88 -17.43 -9.94
CA GLU A 151 6.22 -16.87 -9.78
C GLU A 151 6.22 -15.50 -9.08
N ASN A 152 5.12 -14.74 -9.15
CA ASN A 152 4.95 -13.45 -8.47
C ASN A 152 4.31 -13.59 -7.09
N GLN A 153 3.89 -14.81 -6.72
CA GLN A 153 3.33 -15.16 -5.42
C GLN A 153 4.34 -15.92 -4.55
N ASP A 154 5.42 -16.45 -5.12
CA ASP A 154 6.53 -17.01 -4.35
C ASP A 154 7.15 -15.96 -3.42
N ARG A 155 7.51 -16.35 -2.18
CA ARG A 155 8.03 -15.42 -1.17
C ARG A 155 9.27 -14.64 -1.63
N LYS A 156 10.12 -15.22 -2.48
CA LYS A 156 11.34 -14.56 -2.98
C LYS A 156 11.01 -13.44 -3.99
N ASN A 157 9.91 -13.59 -4.71
CA ASN A 157 9.52 -12.71 -5.80
C ASN A 157 8.22 -11.92 -5.52
N GLN A 158 7.61 -12.10 -4.35
CA GLN A 158 6.31 -11.54 -4.00
C GLN A 158 6.22 -10.01 -4.13
N PHE A 159 7.36 -9.32 -4.10
CA PHE A 159 7.40 -7.88 -4.38
C PHE A 159 6.87 -7.52 -5.78
N VAL A 160 7.08 -8.38 -6.79
CA VAL A 160 6.52 -8.19 -8.13
C VAL A 160 4.98 -8.24 -8.09
N GLY A 161 4.41 -9.20 -7.36
CA GLY A 161 2.96 -9.27 -7.12
C GLY A 161 2.43 -8.05 -6.35
N ILE A 162 3.12 -7.63 -5.29
CA ILE A 162 2.80 -6.41 -4.53
C ILE A 162 2.80 -5.19 -5.46
N LYS A 163 3.86 -5.01 -6.25
CA LYS A 163 3.98 -3.91 -7.21
C LYS A 163 2.86 -3.94 -8.24
N ALA A 164 2.50 -5.12 -8.75
CA ALA A 164 1.38 -5.28 -9.67
C ALA A 164 0.06 -4.81 -9.05
N GLY A 165 -0.22 -5.18 -7.80
CA GLY A 165 -1.41 -4.70 -7.09
C GLY A 165 -1.46 -3.17 -6.95
N TYR A 166 -0.33 -2.53 -6.68
CA TYR A 166 -0.23 -1.06 -6.66
C TYR A 166 -0.52 -0.45 -8.03
N MET A 167 0.03 -1.00 -9.12
CA MET A 167 -0.22 -0.48 -10.46
C MET A 167 -1.64 -0.74 -10.95
N ALA A 168 -2.25 -1.88 -10.57
CA ALA A 168 -3.66 -2.14 -10.83
C ALA A 168 -4.55 -1.10 -10.12
N ALA A 169 -4.20 -0.67 -8.91
CA ALA A 169 -4.93 0.40 -8.21
C ALA A 169 -4.68 1.80 -8.80
N ILE A 170 -3.44 2.09 -9.23
CA ILE A 170 -3.03 3.41 -9.76
C ILE A 170 -3.59 3.66 -11.16
N PHE A 171 -3.54 2.67 -12.06
CA PHE A 171 -4.01 2.79 -13.44
C PHE A 171 -5.43 2.27 -13.65
N GLY A 172 -5.95 1.53 -12.69
CA GLY A 172 -7.25 0.87 -12.80
C GLY A 172 -8.43 1.75 -12.47
N ASN A 173 -9.60 1.12 -12.55
CA ASN A 173 -10.90 1.70 -12.27
C ASN A 173 -11.84 0.62 -11.70
N GLU A 174 -13.15 0.88 -11.71
CA GLU A 174 -14.15 -0.06 -11.23
C GLU A 174 -14.15 -1.41 -11.97
N GLN A 175 -13.84 -1.42 -13.27
CA GLN A 175 -13.69 -2.68 -14.02
C GLN A 175 -12.49 -3.47 -13.50
N THR A 176 -11.37 -2.80 -13.23
CA THR A 176 -10.18 -3.43 -12.64
C THR A 176 -10.48 -4.00 -11.24
N ARG A 177 -11.27 -3.29 -10.42
CA ARG A 177 -11.75 -3.82 -9.12
C ARG A 177 -12.49 -5.13 -9.32
N ASP A 178 -13.49 -5.15 -10.21
CA ASP A 178 -14.32 -6.33 -10.43
C ASP A 178 -13.50 -7.51 -10.97
N GLU A 179 -12.50 -7.20 -11.80
CA GLU A 179 -11.53 -8.17 -12.28
C GLU A 179 -10.71 -8.75 -11.11
N ILE A 180 -10.11 -7.92 -10.25
CA ILE A 180 -9.36 -8.40 -9.08
C ILE A 180 -10.25 -9.28 -8.20
N VAL A 181 -11.47 -8.84 -7.89
CA VAL A 181 -12.43 -9.62 -7.08
C VAL A 181 -12.69 -11.00 -7.70
N SER A 182 -12.89 -11.06 -9.02
CA SER A 182 -13.17 -12.31 -9.72
C SER A 182 -12.00 -13.29 -9.70
N ARG A 183 -10.78 -12.80 -9.46
CA ARG A 183 -9.54 -13.58 -9.51
C ARG A 183 -8.92 -13.84 -8.13
N LEU A 184 -9.53 -13.36 -7.04
CA LEU A 184 -9.04 -13.52 -5.66
C LEU A 184 -8.76 -14.96 -5.25
N ASP A 185 -9.50 -15.94 -5.78
CA ASP A 185 -9.28 -17.36 -5.47
C ASP A 185 -7.91 -17.89 -5.93
N SER A 186 -7.30 -17.23 -6.92
CA SER A 186 -5.97 -17.58 -7.45
C SER A 186 -4.82 -16.80 -6.80
N ILE A 187 -5.13 -15.90 -5.85
CA ILE A 187 -4.15 -15.14 -5.09
C ILE A 187 -3.99 -15.78 -3.71
N GLU A 188 -3.03 -16.69 -3.61
CA GLU A 188 -2.75 -17.51 -2.44
C GLU A 188 -1.76 -16.84 -1.48
N ASN A 189 -0.78 -16.09 -2.01
CA ASN A 189 0.18 -15.40 -1.17
C ASN A 189 -0.50 -14.29 -0.35
N ALA A 190 -0.39 -14.37 0.97
CA ALA A 190 -1.05 -13.45 1.90
C ALA A 190 -0.69 -11.96 1.68
N ALA A 191 0.56 -11.64 1.36
CA ALA A 191 0.99 -10.26 1.11
C ALA A 191 0.42 -9.73 -0.21
N VAL A 192 0.39 -10.55 -1.26
CA VAL A 192 -0.23 -10.19 -2.54
C VAL A 192 -1.75 -10.05 -2.39
N ARG A 193 -2.39 -10.95 -1.64
CA ARG A 193 -3.82 -10.91 -1.31
C ARG A 193 -4.19 -9.68 -0.49
N PHE A 194 -3.35 -9.29 0.46
CA PHE A 194 -3.50 -8.05 1.23
C PHE A 194 -3.51 -6.82 0.32
N VAL A 195 -2.56 -6.72 -0.61
CA VAL A 195 -2.51 -5.61 -1.56
C VAL A 195 -3.68 -5.63 -2.53
N ALA A 196 -4.11 -6.81 -3.00
CA ALA A 196 -5.31 -6.94 -3.82
C ALA A 196 -6.56 -6.41 -3.09
N ALA A 197 -6.69 -6.71 -1.79
CA ALA A 197 -7.75 -6.15 -0.96
C ALA A 197 -7.69 -4.62 -0.89
N GLN A 198 -6.51 -4.05 -0.67
CA GLN A 198 -6.31 -2.60 -0.63
C GLN A 198 -6.62 -1.93 -1.99
N ALA A 199 -6.24 -2.57 -3.10
CA ALA A 199 -6.58 -2.10 -4.44
C ALA A 199 -8.10 -2.06 -4.65
N ILE A 200 -8.82 -3.11 -4.24
CA ILE A 200 -10.30 -3.14 -4.28
C ILE A 200 -10.90 -1.96 -3.51
N ASP A 201 -10.36 -1.68 -2.31
CA ASP A 201 -10.80 -0.57 -1.47
C ASP A 201 -10.61 0.79 -2.16
N ARG A 202 -9.40 1.02 -2.69
CA ARG A 202 -9.01 2.24 -3.40
C ARG A 202 -9.87 2.50 -4.63
N LEU A 203 -10.24 1.44 -5.34
CA LEU A 203 -11.08 1.46 -6.54
C LEU A 203 -12.58 1.50 -6.22
N SER A 204 -12.95 1.59 -4.93
CA SER A 204 -14.34 1.65 -4.45
C SER A 204 -14.60 2.86 -3.53
N PRO A 205 -14.30 4.11 -3.95
CA PRO A 205 -14.42 5.28 -3.09
C PRO A 205 -15.86 5.57 -2.67
N LYS A 206 -16.86 5.11 -3.44
CA LYS A 206 -18.30 5.24 -3.15
C LYS A 206 -18.93 3.93 -2.65
N GLY A 207 -18.10 2.95 -2.29
CA GLY A 207 -18.56 1.58 -2.05
C GLY A 207 -18.86 0.82 -3.34
N ALA A 208 -19.23 -0.45 -3.21
CA ALA A 208 -19.54 -1.34 -4.33
C ALA A 208 -20.33 -2.57 -3.84
N LYS A 209 -21.67 -2.51 -3.87
CA LYS A 209 -22.56 -3.57 -3.34
C LYS A 209 -22.27 -4.95 -3.92
N THR A 210 -22.12 -5.05 -5.25
CA THR A 210 -21.79 -6.32 -5.92
C THR A 210 -20.41 -6.86 -5.51
N ALA A 211 -19.43 -5.98 -5.29
CA ALA A 211 -18.12 -6.42 -4.78
C ALA A 211 -18.22 -6.91 -3.33
N VAL A 212 -19.02 -6.26 -2.48
CA VAL A 212 -19.29 -6.71 -1.10
C VAL A 212 -19.88 -8.11 -1.08
N GLU A 213 -20.91 -8.37 -1.89
CA GLU A 213 -21.55 -9.69 -1.99
C GLU A 213 -20.55 -10.78 -2.40
N ARG A 214 -19.71 -10.49 -3.41
CA ARG A 214 -18.68 -11.43 -3.88
C ARG A 214 -17.59 -11.66 -2.83
N LEU A 215 -17.11 -10.60 -2.18
CA LEU A 215 -16.13 -10.72 -1.10
C LEU A 215 -16.69 -11.57 0.04
N ASN A 216 -17.94 -11.35 0.45
CA ASN A 216 -18.58 -12.15 1.49
C ASN A 216 -18.67 -13.62 1.08
N ALA A 217 -19.07 -13.92 -0.16
CA ALA A 217 -19.14 -15.30 -0.66
C ALA A 217 -17.76 -15.99 -0.64
N ILE A 218 -16.68 -15.29 -1.02
CA ILE A 218 -15.31 -15.82 -0.96
C ILE A 218 -14.90 -16.10 0.49
N ILE A 219 -15.16 -15.16 1.40
CA ILE A 219 -14.83 -15.27 2.82
C ILE A 219 -15.57 -16.44 3.47
N GLU A 220 -16.87 -16.60 3.21
CA GLU A 220 -17.68 -17.70 3.71
C GLU A 220 -17.23 -19.06 3.16
N LYS A 221 -16.88 -19.10 1.87
CA LYS A 221 -16.30 -20.30 1.24
C LYS A 221 -14.99 -20.69 1.93
N ASN A 222 -14.07 -19.75 2.13
CA ASN A 222 -12.78 -20.01 2.76
C ASN A 222 -12.88 -20.37 4.23
N ALA A 223 -13.83 -19.79 4.97
CA ALA A 223 -14.11 -20.17 6.36
C ALA A 223 -14.53 -21.64 6.53
N LYS A 224 -15.10 -22.24 5.47
CA LYS A 224 -15.47 -23.67 5.42
C LYS A 224 -14.35 -24.57 4.86
N SER A 225 -13.25 -23.98 4.40
CA SER A 225 -12.10 -24.71 3.87
C SER A 225 -11.32 -25.39 5.00
N PRO A 226 -10.76 -26.59 4.77
CA PRO A 226 -9.77 -27.16 5.69
C PRO A 226 -8.46 -26.36 5.75
N ASP A 227 -8.21 -25.50 4.75
CA ASP A 227 -7.05 -24.61 4.69
C ASP A 227 -7.25 -23.39 5.60
N ARG A 228 -6.66 -23.46 6.80
CA ARG A 228 -6.74 -22.40 7.82
C ARG A 228 -5.95 -21.14 7.44
N ASP A 229 -4.87 -21.28 6.68
CA ASP A 229 -4.05 -20.13 6.25
C ASP A 229 -4.84 -19.27 5.26
N LYS A 230 -5.63 -19.90 4.39
CA LYS A 230 -6.55 -19.20 3.50
C LYS A 230 -7.62 -18.40 4.25
N ALA A 231 -8.21 -18.96 5.31
CA ALA A 231 -9.20 -18.26 6.13
C ALA A 231 -8.59 -17.11 6.95
N LEU A 232 -7.36 -17.26 7.44
CA LEU A 232 -6.63 -16.19 8.13
C LEU A 232 -6.25 -15.05 7.18
N GLY A 233 -5.88 -15.39 5.94
CA GLY A 233 -5.58 -14.44 4.87
C GLY A 233 -6.74 -13.56 4.42
N ASP A 234 -7.97 -13.85 4.86
CA ASP A 234 -9.17 -13.08 4.52
C ASP A 234 -9.47 -11.92 5.48
N ALA A 235 -8.72 -11.75 6.57
CA ALA A 235 -8.93 -10.63 7.49
C ALA A 235 -8.90 -9.25 6.78
N PRO A 236 -7.97 -8.97 5.85
CA PRO A 236 -7.98 -7.73 5.07
C PRO A 236 -9.23 -7.61 4.19
N LEU A 237 -9.68 -8.72 3.57
CA LEU A 237 -10.89 -8.73 2.74
C LEU A 237 -12.14 -8.40 3.54
N LYS A 238 -12.27 -8.94 4.76
CA LYS A 238 -13.37 -8.60 5.68
C LYS A 238 -13.40 -7.10 6.00
N GLN A 239 -12.25 -6.52 6.33
CA GLN A 239 -12.17 -5.09 6.63
C GLN A 239 -12.55 -4.22 5.42
N VAL A 240 -12.07 -4.58 4.23
CA VAL A 240 -12.42 -3.90 2.97
C VAL A 240 -13.91 -4.02 2.69
N MET A 241 -14.47 -5.24 2.77
CA MET A 241 -15.90 -5.50 2.61
C MET A 241 -16.76 -4.59 3.51
N TYR A 242 -16.43 -4.48 4.80
CA TYR A 242 -17.16 -3.60 5.71
C TYR A 242 -17.05 -2.12 5.32
N ARG A 243 -15.87 -1.65 4.89
CA ARG A 243 -15.71 -0.26 4.42
C ARG A 243 -16.52 0.02 3.16
N LEU A 244 -16.51 -0.90 2.19
CA LEU A 244 -17.31 -0.78 0.97
C LEU A 244 -18.80 -0.74 1.29
N GLN A 245 -19.26 -1.60 2.21
CA GLN A 245 -20.64 -1.62 2.68
C GLN A 245 -21.04 -0.30 3.34
N ALA A 246 -20.21 0.21 4.26
CA ALA A 246 -20.46 1.47 4.95
C ALA A 246 -20.56 2.68 3.99
N ARG A 247 -19.79 2.69 2.89
CA ARG A 247 -19.85 3.75 1.87
C ARG A 247 -21.03 3.62 0.91
N SER A 248 -21.63 2.43 0.81
CA SER A 248 -22.77 2.16 -0.09
C SER A 248 -24.13 2.44 0.54
N GLY A 249 -24.14 2.84 1.81
CA GLY A 249 -25.33 3.17 2.61
C GLY A 249 -25.89 4.55 2.32
#